data_AF-A0A0W0ZXB4-F1
#
_entry.id   AF-A0A0W0ZXB4-F1
#
_cell.length_a   1.000
_cell.length_b   1.000
_cell.length_c   1.000
_cell.angle_alpha   90.00
_cell.angle_beta   90.00
_cell.angle_gamma   90.00
#
_symmetry.space_group_name_H-M   'P 1'
#
loop_
_entity.id
_entity.type
_entity.pdbx_description
1 polymer ?
#
loop_
_entity_poly.entity_id
_entity_poly.type
_entity_poly.pdbx_seq_one_letter_code
_entity_poly.pdbx_strand_id
1 'polypeptide(L)'
;MRALRELHHRMKPYHFSKIKDVHLSQKPGFLWGTLSGDRWRHKSMGVTLDHITDPEMFHELESHAFNNLRSWQKEKEAPPQKVEVVHQDFGDTALEMTKKHGKVYPVLNMANSLFPGGAALEGGSAQEENMWHRSSCARSLLSEGIYYDEARKYFLYDENTRKLLRGQEKMSPDELESLSRRLGIKTPKAYKVFMDEQPQICFRGPEILVPTNSDEFTSKQFIADSTLSYAFLPKEKIFPFYEIRAAAPELVGKEIDLGNQDFLGKYTSDLRRRIGAQLDTLILKGKTDAILGAWGCGSFKNKPDIVARIYREEIEKRAKHFQHIVFPIIDTQQEANYPVFKEYLDGLKLGNLAGKLSFNTKVPTLANTYSMYAPGHKKSETTAKDAPKNPSCSLF
;
A
#
# COMPACT_ATOMS: atom_id res chain seq x y z
N MET A 1 -28.28 -10.32 7.82
CA MET A 1 -28.37 -9.05 8.58
C MET A 1 -27.89 -9.13 10.04
N ARG A 2 -27.79 -10.30 10.70
CA ARG A 2 -27.19 -10.44 12.04
C ARG A 2 -25.65 -10.47 12.05
N ALA A 3 -25.03 -11.07 11.02
CA ALA A 3 -23.57 -11.21 10.91
C ALA A 3 -22.77 -9.90 10.73
N LEU A 4 -23.42 -8.83 10.23
CA LEU A 4 -22.79 -7.50 10.07
C LEU A 4 -22.79 -6.67 11.37
N ARG A 5 -23.64 -7.03 12.34
CA ARG A 5 -23.71 -6.35 13.65
C ARG A 5 -22.66 -6.86 14.63
N GLU A 6 -22.16 -8.08 14.46
CA GLU A 6 -21.20 -8.69 15.41
C GLU A 6 -19.72 -8.47 15.03
N LEU A 7 -19.42 -7.99 13.82
CA LEU A 7 -18.06 -7.60 13.40
C LEU A 7 -17.68 -6.16 13.76
N HIS A 8 -18.64 -5.37 14.27
CA HIS A 8 -18.35 -4.05 14.84
C HIS A 8 -17.92 -4.21 16.29
N HIS A 9 -16.68 -4.65 16.51
CA HIS A 9 -15.98 -4.21 17.70
C HIS A 9 -15.88 -2.68 17.58
N ARG A 10 -16.82 -1.96 18.18
CA ARG A 10 -16.82 -0.49 18.22
C ARG A 10 -15.51 -0.06 18.86
N MET A 11 -14.51 0.28 18.04
CA MET A 11 -13.28 0.88 18.51
C MET A 11 -13.67 2.17 19.23
N LYS A 12 -13.28 2.28 20.50
CA LYS A 12 -13.59 3.46 21.30
C LYS A 12 -12.84 4.68 20.72
N PRO A 13 -13.40 5.90 20.78
CA PRO A 13 -12.76 7.13 20.26
C PRO A 13 -11.31 7.35 20.74
N TYR A 14 -10.97 6.82 21.91
CA TYR A 14 -9.63 6.88 22.50
C TYR A 14 -8.55 6.11 21.71
N HIS A 15 -8.91 5.21 20.80
CA HIS A 15 -7.95 4.35 20.12
C HIS A 15 -7.11 5.09 19.07
N PHE A 16 -7.62 6.20 18.52
CA PHE A 16 -6.95 6.99 17.49
C PHE A 16 -6.28 8.27 18.02
N SER A 17 -6.43 8.59 19.31
CA SER A 17 -5.87 9.83 19.88
C SER A 17 -4.36 9.92 19.66
N LYS A 18 -3.65 8.80 19.82
CA LYS A 18 -2.20 8.73 19.60
C LYS A 18 -1.81 9.14 18.17
N ILE A 19 -2.60 8.79 17.14
CA ILE A 19 -2.32 9.22 15.77
C ILE A 19 -2.39 10.74 15.66
N LYS A 20 -3.44 11.35 16.23
CA LYS A 20 -3.62 12.80 16.23
C LYS A 20 -2.51 13.51 17.02
N ASP A 21 -2.15 12.98 18.18
CA ASP A 21 -1.09 13.54 19.03
C ASP A 21 0.26 13.56 18.30
N VAL A 22 0.60 12.45 17.63
CA VAL A 22 1.84 12.33 16.85
C VAL A 22 1.84 13.30 15.68
N HIS A 23 0.75 13.36 14.92
CA HIS A 23 0.59 14.31 13.82
C HIS A 23 0.78 15.76 14.28
N LEU A 24 0.16 16.15 15.40
CA LEU A 24 0.34 17.49 15.98
C LEU A 24 1.78 17.76 16.40
N SER A 25 2.49 16.75 16.93
CA SER A 25 3.89 16.88 17.34
C SER A 25 4.87 17.03 16.17
N GLN A 26 4.50 16.58 14.98
CA GLN A 26 5.31 16.60 13.75
C GLN A 26 5.06 17.85 12.89
N LYS A 27 4.42 18.88 13.45
CA LYS A 27 4.14 20.13 12.74
C LYS A 27 5.43 20.78 12.25
N PRO A 28 5.58 21.03 10.92
CA PRO A 28 6.77 21.67 10.38
C PRO A 28 7.02 23.07 10.98
N GLY A 29 8.29 23.40 11.18
CA GLY A 29 8.71 24.72 11.66
C GLY A 29 8.28 25.86 10.73
N PHE A 30 8.01 27.05 11.29
CA PHE A 30 7.36 28.16 10.57
C PHE A 30 8.12 28.62 9.32
N LEU A 31 9.45 28.76 9.39
CA LEU A 31 10.28 29.30 8.30
C LEU A 31 10.58 28.27 7.20
N TRP A 32 10.91 27.02 7.59
CA TRP A 32 11.28 25.97 6.65
C TRP A 32 10.06 25.31 6.00
N GLY A 33 8.98 25.09 6.76
CA GLY A 33 7.77 24.39 6.27
C GLY A 33 6.90 25.20 5.31
N THR A 34 7.00 26.54 5.30
CA THR A 34 6.32 27.39 4.31
C THR A 34 7.06 27.41 2.98
N LEU A 35 8.39 27.26 2.99
CA LEU A 35 9.23 27.25 1.79
C LEU A 35 9.27 25.87 1.12
N SER A 36 9.19 24.78 1.87
CA SER A 36 9.13 23.42 1.34
C SER A 36 7.73 23.00 0.85
N GLY A 37 6.68 23.67 1.34
CA GLY A 37 5.28 23.29 1.11
C GLY A 37 4.74 22.27 2.14
N ASP A 38 5.56 21.82 3.08
CA ASP A 38 5.19 20.76 4.02
C ASP A 38 4.09 21.21 4.99
N ARG A 39 3.96 22.51 5.27
CA ARG A 39 2.98 23.02 6.23
C ARG A 39 1.53 22.89 5.78
N TRP A 40 1.23 23.15 4.50
CA TRP A 40 -0.14 23.01 4.00
C TRP A 40 -0.51 21.55 3.78
N ARG A 41 0.47 20.71 3.39
CA ARG A 41 0.30 19.25 3.35
C ARG A 41 0.05 18.69 4.74
N HIS A 42 0.83 19.07 5.74
CA HIS A 42 0.59 18.74 7.15
C HIS A 42 -0.85 19.08 7.57
N LYS A 43 -1.31 20.31 7.31
CA LYS A 43 -2.71 20.71 7.57
C LYS A 43 -3.72 19.83 6.82
N SER A 44 -3.45 19.50 5.55
CA SER A 44 -4.29 18.61 4.75
C SER A 44 -4.37 17.21 5.38
N MET A 45 -3.26 16.65 5.86
CA MET A 45 -3.26 15.35 6.56
C MET A 45 -4.15 15.39 7.79
N GLY A 46 -4.11 16.47 8.57
CA GLY A 46 -5.00 16.66 9.73
C GLY A 46 -6.48 16.52 9.37
N VAL A 47 -6.92 17.13 8.26
CA VAL A 47 -8.31 17.01 7.75
C VAL A 47 -8.66 15.56 7.41
N THR A 48 -7.72 14.82 6.81
CA THR A 48 -7.89 13.39 6.51
C THR A 48 -8.01 12.58 7.79
N LEU A 49 -7.11 12.82 8.76
CA LEU A 49 -7.12 12.15 10.06
C LEU A 49 -8.43 12.38 10.79
N ASP A 50 -8.99 13.59 10.77
CA ASP A 50 -10.27 13.88 11.41
C ASP A 50 -11.39 12.98 10.88
N HIS A 51 -11.51 12.83 9.56
CA HIS A 51 -12.56 12.01 8.94
C HIS A 51 -12.37 10.51 9.18
N ILE A 52 -11.13 10.02 9.10
CA ILE A 52 -10.87 8.58 9.19
C ILE A 52 -10.78 8.10 10.63
N THR A 53 -10.66 8.97 11.62
CA THR A 53 -10.56 8.58 13.04
C THR A 53 -11.85 8.82 13.82
N ASP A 54 -12.75 9.66 13.31
CA ASP A 54 -14.11 9.76 13.79
C ASP A 54 -14.97 8.58 13.28
N PRO A 55 -15.62 7.81 14.18
CA PRO A 55 -16.40 6.64 13.76
C PRO A 55 -17.60 6.95 12.87
N GLU A 56 -18.28 8.08 13.05
CA GLU A 56 -19.48 8.44 12.29
C GLU A 56 -19.10 8.92 10.89
N MET A 57 -18.11 9.83 10.81
CA MET A 57 -17.59 10.30 9.52
C MET A 57 -16.99 9.16 8.70
N PHE A 58 -16.21 8.26 9.33
CA PHE A 58 -15.64 7.12 8.62
C PHE A 58 -16.73 6.16 8.12
N HIS A 59 -17.77 5.91 8.92
CA HIS A 59 -18.90 5.08 8.50
C HIS A 59 -19.67 5.69 7.30
N GLU A 60 -19.80 7.01 7.24
CA GLU A 60 -20.37 7.70 6.08
C GLU A 60 -19.51 7.49 4.82
N LEU A 61 -18.18 7.58 4.94
CA LEU A 61 -17.24 7.30 3.85
C LEU A 61 -17.37 5.87 3.34
N GLU A 62 -17.38 4.87 4.23
CA GLU A 62 -17.58 3.46 3.88
C GLU A 62 -18.93 3.26 3.18
N SER A 63 -19.99 3.86 3.72
CA SER A 63 -21.34 3.77 3.16
C SER A 63 -21.38 4.30 1.73
N HIS A 64 -20.82 5.47 1.47
CA HIS A 64 -20.73 6.03 0.11
C HIS A 64 -19.91 5.13 -0.81
N ALA A 65 -18.71 4.70 -0.38
CA ALA A 65 -17.82 3.86 -1.17
C ALA A 65 -18.50 2.56 -1.65
N PHE A 66 -19.13 1.83 -0.73
CA PHE A 66 -19.78 0.55 -1.06
C PHE A 66 -21.15 0.71 -1.73
N ASN A 67 -21.86 1.82 -1.51
CA ASN A 67 -23.06 2.16 -2.27
C ASN A 67 -22.72 2.45 -3.74
N ASN A 68 -21.68 3.26 -3.97
CA ASN A 68 -21.18 3.58 -5.31
C ASN A 68 -20.73 2.32 -6.04
N LEU A 69 -19.92 1.47 -5.40
CA LEU A 69 -19.48 0.19 -5.97
C LEU A 69 -20.66 -0.70 -6.36
N ARG A 70 -21.67 -0.84 -5.49
CA ARG A 70 -22.89 -1.62 -5.82
C ARG A 70 -23.66 -1.03 -6.99
N SER A 71 -23.65 0.29 -7.15
CA SER A 71 -24.26 0.95 -8.30
C SER A 71 -23.47 0.64 -9.57
N TRP A 72 -22.15 0.86 -9.57
CA TRP A 72 -21.25 0.63 -10.71
C TRP A 72 -21.22 -0.82 -11.16
N GLN A 73 -21.42 -1.78 -10.25
CA GLN A 73 -21.54 -3.20 -10.59
C GLN A 73 -22.72 -3.54 -11.51
N LYS A 74 -23.75 -2.70 -11.58
CA LYS A 74 -24.92 -2.91 -12.45
C LYS A 74 -24.61 -2.61 -13.92
N GLU A 75 -23.67 -1.71 -14.17
CA GLU A 75 -23.29 -1.21 -15.50
C GLU A 75 -21.83 -1.55 -15.84
N LYS A 76 -21.26 -2.56 -15.17
CA LYS A 76 -19.84 -2.90 -15.30
C LYS A 76 -19.50 -3.48 -16.67
N GLU A 77 -18.31 -3.14 -17.13
CA GLU A 77 -17.67 -3.75 -18.29
C GLU A 77 -16.61 -4.76 -17.84
N ALA A 78 -16.36 -5.80 -18.63
CA ALA A 78 -15.27 -6.73 -18.34
C ALA A 78 -13.90 -6.04 -18.53
N PRO A 79 -12.94 -6.17 -17.59
CA PRO A 79 -11.60 -5.67 -17.79
C PRO A 79 -10.92 -6.29 -19.02
N PRO A 80 -10.06 -5.54 -19.74
CA PRO A 80 -9.31 -6.07 -20.86
C PRO A 80 -8.28 -7.12 -20.37
N GLN A 81 -7.70 -7.88 -21.31
CA GLN A 81 -6.71 -8.93 -21.03
C GLN A 81 -5.30 -8.46 -21.36
N LYS A 82 -4.91 -7.32 -20.80
CA LYS A 82 -3.63 -6.69 -21.11
C LYS A 82 -3.10 -5.88 -19.94
N VAL A 83 -1.83 -5.52 -20.05
CA VAL A 83 -1.24 -4.45 -19.27
C VAL A 83 -1.52 -3.11 -19.97
N GLU A 84 -1.91 -2.09 -19.21
CA GLU A 84 -2.05 -0.71 -19.69
C GLU A 84 -1.11 0.22 -18.92
N VAL A 85 -0.39 1.08 -19.64
CA VAL A 85 0.44 2.14 -19.04
C VAL A 85 -0.18 3.49 -19.36
N VAL A 86 -0.66 4.18 -18.33
CA VAL A 86 -1.45 5.42 -18.46
C VAL A 86 -0.74 6.58 -17.78
N HIS A 87 -0.79 7.76 -18.41
CA HIS A 87 -0.20 8.99 -17.86
C HIS A 87 -1.20 9.66 -16.91
N GLN A 88 -1.39 9.06 -15.74
CA GLN A 88 -2.39 9.47 -14.76
C GLN A 88 -1.93 9.11 -13.34
N ASP A 89 -2.49 9.79 -12.35
CA ASP A 89 -2.33 9.48 -10.93
C ASP A 89 -2.97 8.12 -10.57
N PHE A 90 -2.43 7.47 -9.54
CA PHE A 90 -2.92 6.16 -9.08
C PHE A 90 -4.38 6.19 -8.64
N GLY A 91 -4.82 7.25 -7.96
CA GLY A 91 -6.14 7.34 -7.35
C GLY A 91 -7.22 7.68 -8.37
N ASP A 92 -6.91 8.53 -9.34
CA ASP A 92 -7.80 8.80 -10.48
C ASP A 92 -7.97 7.54 -11.34
N THR A 93 -6.86 6.84 -11.62
CA THR A 93 -6.90 5.55 -12.32
C THR A 93 -7.70 4.52 -11.55
N ALA A 94 -7.49 4.42 -10.23
CA ALA A 94 -8.21 3.47 -9.38
C ALA A 94 -9.71 3.76 -9.32
N LEU A 95 -10.11 5.03 -9.27
CA LEU A 95 -11.52 5.42 -9.37
C LEU A 95 -12.10 5.00 -10.73
N GLU A 96 -11.43 5.33 -11.83
CA GLU A 96 -11.89 5.01 -13.18
C GLU A 96 -12.06 3.49 -13.37
N MET A 97 -11.05 2.71 -13.01
CA MET A 97 -11.07 1.24 -13.16
C MET A 97 -12.11 0.59 -12.23
N THR A 98 -12.22 1.07 -10.99
CA THR A 98 -13.21 0.56 -10.02
C THR A 98 -14.64 0.84 -10.50
N LYS A 99 -14.89 2.05 -11.02
CA LYS A 99 -16.17 2.45 -11.57
C LYS A 99 -16.51 1.68 -12.84
N LYS A 100 -15.59 1.61 -13.80
CA LYS A 100 -15.82 0.96 -15.10
C LYS A 100 -16.05 -0.54 -14.97
N HIS A 101 -15.32 -1.20 -14.07
CA HIS A 101 -15.34 -2.67 -13.96
C HIS A 101 -16.15 -3.19 -12.76
N GLY A 102 -16.66 -2.31 -11.90
CA GLY A 102 -17.44 -2.69 -10.71
C GLY A 102 -16.67 -3.62 -9.75
N LYS A 103 -15.35 -3.50 -9.70
CA LYS A 103 -14.43 -4.34 -8.91
C LYS A 103 -13.53 -3.47 -8.06
N VAL A 104 -13.17 -3.95 -6.86
CA VAL A 104 -12.19 -3.30 -6.00
C VAL A 104 -10.77 -3.71 -6.43
N TYR A 105 -9.97 -2.76 -6.87
CA TYR A 105 -8.60 -3.01 -7.32
C TYR A 105 -7.61 -3.01 -6.15
N PRO A 106 -6.65 -3.96 -6.11
CA PRO A 106 -5.40 -3.80 -5.38
C PRO A 106 -4.57 -2.68 -5.97
N VAL A 107 -4.09 -1.76 -5.13
CA VAL A 107 -3.29 -0.60 -5.50
C VAL A 107 -1.98 -0.63 -4.72
N LEU A 108 -0.86 -0.55 -5.45
CA LEU A 108 0.47 -0.53 -4.87
C LEU A 108 0.74 0.78 -4.12
N ASN A 109 0.88 0.68 -2.81
CA ASN A 109 1.58 1.66 -2.00
C ASN A 109 3.09 1.41 -2.13
N MET A 110 3.80 2.37 -2.71
CA MET A 110 5.25 2.36 -2.89
C MET A 110 5.97 2.72 -1.59
N ALA A 111 5.82 1.83 -0.60
CA ALA A 111 6.03 2.14 0.80
C ALA A 111 7.48 2.42 1.19
N ASN A 112 7.67 3.32 2.15
CA ASN A 112 8.88 3.44 2.93
C ASN A 112 9.07 2.16 3.79
N SER A 113 10.31 1.68 3.86
CA SER A 113 10.61 0.42 4.54
C SER A 113 10.75 0.54 6.07
N LEU A 114 10.62 1.72 6.65
CA LEU A 114 10.79 1.98 8.08
C LEU A 114 9.62 2.78 8.66
N PHE A 115 9.19 3.83 7.97
CA PHE A 115 8.14 4.75 8.42
C PHE A 115 6.83 4.45 7.69
N PRO A 116 5.77 3.98 8.39
CA PRO A 116 4.48 3.78 7.75
C PRO A 116 3.94 5.11 7.22
N GLY A 117 3.63 5.18 5.93
CA GLY A 117 3.15 6.41 5.31
C GLY A 117 4.25 7.40 4.93
N GLY A 118 5.52 6.99 5.00
CA GLY A 118 6.65 7.86 4.72
C GLY A 118 6.60 9.12 5.59
N ALA A 119 6.66 10.28 4.94
CA ALA A 119 6.58 11.58 5.60
C ALA A 119 5.16 12.19 5.56
N ALA A 120 4.08 11.40 5.40
CA ALA A 120 2.72 11.94 5.22
C ALA A 120 2.27 12.82 6.40
N LEU A 121 2.64 12.41 7.61
CA LEU A 121 2.31 13.15 8.83
C LEU A 121 3.11 14.45 8.97
N GLU A 122 4.26 14.56 8.29
CA GLU A 122 5.14 15.74 8.24
C GLU A 122 4.82 16.66 7.04
N GLY A 123 4.17 16.13 5.99
CA GLY A 123 3.85 16.85 4.76
C GLY A 123 4.70 16.48 3.54
N GLY A 124 5.17 15.24 3.45
CA GLY A 124 5.82 14.70 2.24
C GLY A 124 4.90 14.66 1.01
N SER A 125 5.47 14.39 -0.17
CA SER A 125 4.77 14.50 -1.45
C SER A 125 5.02 13.35 -2.43
N ALA A 126 5.64 12.25 -1.97
CA ALA A 126 5.75 11.06 -2.79
C ALA A 126 4.40 10.31 -2.86
N GLN A 127 4.36 9.23 -3.64
CA GLN A 127 3.12 8.52 -3.92
C GLN A 127 2.47 7.92 -2.66
N GLU A 128 3.27 7.44 -1.71
CA GLU A 128 2.76 6.91 -0.44
C GLU A 128 2.06 8.02 0.36
N GLU A 129 2.69 9.19 0.48
CA GLU A 129 2.10 10.33 1.18
C GLU A 129 0.81 10.81 0.51
N ASN A 130 0.81 10.88 -0.83
CA ASN A 130 -0.37 11.24 -1.59
C ASN A 130 -1.54 10.26 -1.33
N MET A 131 -1.26 8.94 -1.29
CA MET A 131 -2.25 7.93 -0.92
C MET A 131 -2.78 8.14 0.49
N TRP A 132 -1.92 8.48 1.44
CA TRP A 132 -2.30 8.71 2.83
C TRP A 132 -3.13 9.98 3.01
N HIS A 133 -2.82 11.07 2.31
CA HIS A 133 -3.66 12.27 2.30
C HIS A 133 -5.05 11.99 1.76
N ARG A 134 -5.23 10.99 0.90
CA ARG A 134 -6.48 10.78 0.15
C ARG A 134 -7.38 9.68 0.66
N SER A 135 -6.88 8.88 1.60
CA SER A 135 -7.53 7.63 1.97
C SER A 135 -7.46 7.30 3.45
N SER A 136 -8.09 6.19 3.82
CA SER A 136 -8.08 5.65 5.16
C SER A 136 -6.81 4.91 5.57
N CYS A 137 -5.78 4.84 4.70
CA CYS A 137 -4.56 4.08 4.97
C CYS A 137 -3.91 4.39 6.33
N ALA A 138 -3.96 5.65 6.79
CA ALA A 138 -3.34 6.05 8.06
C ALA A 138 -3.99 5.39 9.30
N ARG A 139 -5.19 4.82 9.20
CA ARG A 139 -5.77 4.00 10.28
C ARG A 139 -4.89 2.79 10.62
N SER A 140 -4.13 2.29 9.64
CA SER A 140 -3.22 1.15 9.82
C SER A 140 -2.05 1.40 10.77
N LEU A 141 -1.80 2.65 11.21
CA LEU A 141 -0.79 2.96 12.23
C LEU A 141 -1.00 2.21 13.55
N LEU A 142 -2.18 1.62 13.75
CA LEU A 142 -2.56 0.85 14.93
C LEU A 142 -2.63 -0.66 14.66
N SER A 143 -2.25 -1.10 13.46
CA SER A 143 -2.16 -2.52 13.11
C SER A 143 -0.99 -3.21 13.81
N GLU A 144 -1.06 -4.55 13.92
CA GLU A 144 0.08 -5.37 14.33
C GLU A 144 1.29 -5.10 13.42
N GLY A 145 2.49 -5.10 14.00
CA GLY A 145 3.73 -4.86 13.28
C GLY A 145 4.14 -3.39 13.17
N ILE A 146 3.33 -2.46 13.66
CA ILE A 146 3.68 -1.05 13.81
C ILE A 146 3.70 -0.70 15.30
N TYR A 147 4.73 0.04 15.73
CA TYR A 147 4.82 0.56 17.08
C TYR A 147 5.20 2.04 17.06
N TYR A 148 4.90 2.75 18.15
CA TYR A 148 5.33 4.12 18.34
C TYR A 148 6.65 4.16 19.10
N ASP A 149 7.67 4.77 18.51
CA ASP A 149 8.99 5.00 19.11
C ASP A 149 8.96 6.36 19.84
N GLU A 150 8.86 6.32 21.17
CA GLU A 150 8.79 7.53 22.01
C GLU A 150 10.03 8.42 21.89
N ALA A 151 11.21 7.85 21.67
CA ALA A 151 12.46 8.60 21.57
C ALA A 151 12.54 9.39 20.25
N ARG A 152 12.12 8.77 19.15
CA ARG A 152 12.11 9.41 17.83
C ARG A 152 10.83 10.21 17.58
N LYS A 153 9.75 9.92 18.30
CA LYS A 153 8.40 10.46 18.07
C LYS A 153 7.83 10.09 16.70
N TYR A 154 8.09 8.87 16.26
CA TYR A 154 7.60 8.31 14.99
C TYR A 154 6.93 6.96 15.20
N PHE A 155 5.97 6.65 14.32
CA PHE A 155 5.58 5.27 14.11
C PHE A 155 6.62 4.55 13.26
N LEU A 156 6.96 3.33 13.65
CA LEU A 156 7.94 2.50 12.97
C LEU A 156 7.38 1.10 12.74
N TYR A 157 7.75 0.52 11.61
CA TYR A 157 7.58 -0.91 11.38
C TYR A 157 8.54 -1.73 12.24
N ASP A 158 8.05 -2.80 12.85
CA ASP A 158 8.90 -3.80 13.49
C ASP A 158 9.77 -4.56 12.46
N GLU A 159 10.76 -5.34 12.90
CA GLU A 159 11.66 -6.04 11.97
C GLU A 159 10.93 -7.05 11.05
N ASN A 160 9.90 -7.72 11.53
CA ASN A 160 9.17 -8.71 10.73
C ASN A 160 8.37 -8.03 9.61
N THR A 161 7.71 -6.94 9.93
CA THR A 161 6.95 -6.13 8.97
C THR A 161 7.89 -5.50 7.96
N ARG A 162 9.06 -5.01 8.39
CA ARG A 162 10.10 -4.53 7.46
C ARG A 162 10.55 -5.61 6.48
N LYS A 163 10.77 -6.84 6.93
CA LYS A 163 11.08 -7.98 6.04
C LYS A 163 9.94 -8.29 5.07
N LEU A 164 8.70 -8.25 5.55
CA LEU A 164 7.51 -8.45 4.71
C LEU A 164 7.43 -7.39 3.61
N LEU A 165 7.53 -6.10 3.95
CA LEU A 165 7.49 -4.99 2.98
C LEU A 165 8.65 -5.08 1.98
N ARG A 166 9.81 -5.56 2.40
CA ARG A 166 10.99 -5.76 1.55
C ARG A 166 10.94 -7.06 0.74
N GLY A 167 9.83 -7.80 0.74
CA GLY A 167 9.69 -9.08 0.02
C GLY A 167 10.71 -10.14 0.47
N GLN A 168 11.09 -10.11 1.74
CA GLN A 168 12.05 -11.04 2.35
C GLN A 168 11.36 -12.13 3.18
N GLU A 169 10.09 -11.92 3.53
CA GLU A 169 9.27 -12.92 4.21
C GLU A 169 8.92 -14.05 3.23
N LYS A 170 9.32 -15.28 3.59
CA LYS A 170 9.00 -16.46 2.79
C LYS A 170 7.52 -16.82 2.99
N MET A 171 6.88 -17.31 1.95
CA MET A 171 5.57 -17.92 2.10
C MET A 171 5.66 -19.16 2.99
N SER A 172 4.64 -19.37 3.83
CA SER A 172 4.50 -20.56 4.67
C SER A 172 4.28 -21.82 3.82
N PRO A 173 4.45 -23.03 4.37
CA PRO A 173 4.16 -24.27 3.64
C PRO A 173 2.77 -24.29 3.00
N ASP A 174 1.74 -23.87 3.72
CA ASP A 174 0.35 -23.83 3.23
C ASP A 174 0.17 -22.80 2.10
N GLU A 175 0.84 -21.64 2.21
CA GLU A 175 0.83 -20.62 1.17
C GLU A 175 1.55 -21.12 -0.09
N LEU A 176 2.68 -21.81 0.04
CA LEU A 176 3.43 -22.41 -1.07
C LEU A 176 2.63 -23.53 -1.75
N GLU A 177 1.92 -24.36 -0.99
CA GLU A 177 1.02 -25.39 -1.54
C GLU A 177 -0.12 -24.73 -2.33
N SER A 178 -0.78 -23.73 -1.73
CA SER A 178 -1.85 -22.97 -2.37
C SER A 178 -1.37 -22.28 -3.65
N LEU A 179 -0.20 -21.63 -3.61
CA LEU A 179 0.41 -21.00 -4.76
C LEU A 179 0.77 -22.03 -5.83
N SER A 180 1.39 -23.15 -5.46
CA SER A 180 1.76 -24.23 -6.41
C SER A 180 0.53 -24.75 -7.15
N ARG A 181 -0.56 -25.00 -6.42
CA ARG A 181 -1.85 -25.42 -7.01
C ARG A 181 -2.41 -24.38 -7.97
N ARG A 182 -2.36 -23.09 -7.60
CA ARG A 182 -2.84 -21.99 -8.45
C ARG A 182 -2.00 -21.84 -9.72
N LEU A 183 -0.68 -21.90 -9.60
CA LEU A 183 0.25 -21.78 -10.73
C LEU A 183 0.26 -23.04 -11.62
N GLY A 184 -0.11 -24.20 -11.08
CA GLY A 184 -0.03 -25.49 -11.76
C GLY A 184 1.39 -26.03 -11.88
N ILE A 185 2.33 -25.49 -11.09
CA ILE A 185 3.73 -25.91 -11.03
C ILE A 185 4.16 -25.98 -9.57
N LYS A 186 5.09 -26.87 -9.23
CA LYS A 186 5.64 -26.96 -7.88
C LYS A 186 6.49 -25.71 -7.61
N THR A 187 6.12 -24.94 -6.61
CA THR A 187 6.83 -23.73 -6.18
C THR A 187 7.45 -23.97 -4.81
N PRO A 188 8.70 -24.48 -4.74
CA PRO A 188 9.35 -24.81 -3.47
C PRO A 188 9.75 -23.57 -2.65
N LYS A 189 9.76 -22.39 -3.28
CA LYS A 189 10.17 -21.14 -2.66
C LYS A 189 9.50 -19.96 -3.35
N ALA A 190 8.80 -19.16 -2.57
CA ALA A 190 8.23 -17.87 -2.95
C ALA A 190 8.26 -16.93 -1.75
N TYR A 191 8.11 -15.65 -2.03
CA TYR A 191 8.10 -14.58 -1.04
C TYR A 191 6.79 -13.82 -1.15
N LYS A 192 6.42 -13.11 -0.10
CA LYS A 192 5.21 -12.29 -0.07
C LYS A 192 5.50 -10.88 0.40
N VAL A 193 4.58 -9.98 0.09
CA VAL A 193 4.53 -8.62 0.62
C VAL A 193 3.22 -8.44 1.39
N PHE A 194 3.08 -7.29 2.07
CA PHE A 194 1.85 -7.01 2.78
C PHE A 194 0.73 -6.70 1.78
N MET A 195 -0.44 -7.31 1.99
CA MET A 195 -1.68 -6.94 1.32
C MET A 195 -2.81 -7.03 2.32
N ASP A 196 -3.53 -5.91 2.50
CA ASP A 196 -4.68 -5.88 3.39
C ASP A 196 -5.86 -6.67 2.79
N GLU A 197 -6.57 -7.39 3.64
CA GLU A 197 -7.80 -8.08 3.25
C GLU A 197 -9.01 -7.17 3.33
N GLN A 198 -8.91 -6.07 4.08
CA GLN A 198 -9.92 -5.04 4.15
C GLN A 198 -9.62 -3.92 3.15
N PRO A 199 -10.62 -3.47 2.38
CA PRO A 199 -10.45 -2.31 1.52
C PRO A 199 -10.22 -1.03 2.34
N GLN A 200 -9.34 -0.18 1.83
CA GLN A 200 -9.21 1.22 2.21
C GLN A 200 -10.21 2.07 1.43
N ILE A 201 -10.62 3.21 1.97
CA ILE A 201 -11.56 4.14 1.33
C ILE A 201 -10.79 5.36 0.84
N CYS A 202 -10.87 5.65 -0.46
CA CYS A 202 -10.36 6.88 -1.06
C CYS A 202 -11.49 7.91 -1.18
N PHE A 203 -11.28 9.09 -0.61
CA PHE A 203 -12.31 10.13 -0.46
C PHE A 203 -11.82 11.55 -0.75
N ARG A 204 -10.54 11.73 -1.12
CA ARG A 204 -10.00 13.03 -1.55
C ARG A 204 -9.28 12.94 -2.89
N GLY A 205 -9.32 14.03 -3.64
CA GLY A 205 -8.70 14.19 -4.95
C GLY A 205 -7.18 14.27 -4.90
N PRO A 206 -6.51 14.29 -6.06
CA PRO A 206 -5.05 14.30 -6.16
C PRO A 206 -4.42 15.61 -5.66
N GLU A 207 -3.09 15.62 -5.57
CA GLU A 207 -2.33 16.87 -5.47
C GLU A 207 -2.33 17.54 -6.84
N ILE A 208 -2.69 18.81 -6.90
CA ILE A 208 -2.80 19.56 -8.14
C ILE A 208 -1.54 20.39 -8.32
N LEU A 209 -0.80 20.14 -9.40
CA LEU A 209 0.36 20.92 -9.79
C LEU A 209 -0.05 21.97 -10.83
N VAL A 210 0.27 23.23 -10.58
CA VAL A 210 0.03 24.35 -11.49
C VAL A 210 1.36 24.90 -12.01
N PRO A 211 1.43 25.40 -13.27
CA PRO A 211 2.65 26.00 -13.81
C PRO A 211 3.09 27.20 -12.97
N THR A 212 4.39 27.39 -12.81
CA THR A 212 4.94 28.64 -12.27
C THR A 212 4.96 29.71 -13.36
N ASN A 213 4.57 30.94 -13.02
CA ASN A 213 4.71 32.07 -13.93
C ASN A 213 6.20 32.39 -14.13
N SER A 214 6.60 32.73 -15.36
CA SER A 214 7.99 32.95 -15.79
C SER A 214 8.77 34.03 -15.03
N ASP A 215 8.09 34.83 -14.20
CA ASP A 215 8.65 35.99 -13.52
C ASP A 215 9.07 35.71 -12.07
N GLU A 216 8.82 34.50 -11.55
CA GLU A 216 9.29 34.10 -10.22
C GLU A 216 10.63 33.37 -10.33
N PHE A 217 11.61 33.80 -9.52
CA PHE A 217 12.98 33.28 -9.39
C PHE A 217 13.06 31.82 -8.86
N THR A 218 12.16 30.92 -9.31
CA THR A 218 12.11 29.52 -8.89
C THR A 218 12.51 28.62 -10.05
N SER A 219 13.41 27.67 -9.79
CA SER A 219 13.86 26.68 -10.77
C SER A 219 12.84 25.56 -11.04
N LYS A 220 11.66 25.63 -10.43
CA LYS A 220 10.59 24.62 -10.55
C LYS A 220 9.57 25.09 -11.59
N GLN A 221 9.27 24.26 -12.58
CA GLN A 221 8.30 24.56 -13.65
C GLN A 221 6.84 24.44 -13.20
N PHE A 222 6.59 23.69 -12.11
CA PHE A 222 5.28 23.49 -11.52
C PHE A 222 5.38 23.53 -9.99
N ILE A 223 4.36 24.10 -9.36
CA ILE A 223 4.18 24.15 -7.90
C ILE A 223 2.83 23.54 -7.52
N ALA A 224 2.74 22.95 -6.32
CA ALA A 224 1.49 22.41 -5.82
C ALA A 224 0.55 23.52 -5.35
N ASP A 225 -0.69 23.51 -5.82
CA ASP A 225 -1.73 24.45 -5.40
C ASP A 225 -2.38 23.95 -4.10
N SER A 226 -2.09 24.61 -2.98
CA SER A 226 -2.60 24.21 -1.66
C SER A 226 -4.12 24.33 -1.48
N THR A 227 -4.81 25.06 -2.37
CA THR A 227 -6.27 25.26 -2.31
C THR A 227 -7.01 24.18 -3.10
N LEU A 228 -6.49 23.83 -4.28
CA LEU A 228 -7.09 22.83 -5.16
C LEU A 228 -6.68 21.39 -4.80
N SER A 229 -5.50 21.22 -4.22
CA SER A 229 -4.97 19.90 -3.85
C SER A 229 -5.78 19.23 -2.75
N TYR A 230 -5.96 17.92 -2.87
CA TYR A 230 -6.64 17.09 -1.87
C TYR A 230 -8.06 17.56 -1.55
N ALA A 231 -8.78 18.18 -2.48
CA ALA A 231 -10.19 18.50 -2.28
C ALA A 231 -11.01 17.23 -1.98
N PHE A 232 -12.09 17.32 -1.21
CA PHE A 232 -12.99 16.18 -1.03
C PHE A 232 -13.56 15.74 -2.38
N LEU A 233 -13.61 14.43 -2.59
CA LEU A 233 -14.32 13.88 -3.74
C LEU A 233 -15.83 14.11 -3.55
N PRO A 234 -16.57 14.38 -4.63
CA PRO A 234 -18.02 14.22 -4.62
C PRO A 234 -18.41 12.85 -4.06
N LYS A 235 -19.51 12.79 -3.30
CA LYS A 235 -19.94 11.57 -2.58
C LYS A 235 -20.09 10.37 -3.50
N GLU A 236 -20.52 10.60 -4.74
CA GLU A 236 -20.68 9.62 -5.82
C GLU A 236 -19.36 9.17 -6.47
N LYS A 237 -18.22 9.76 -6.08
CA LYS A 237 -16.87 9.39 -6.51
C LYS A 237 -16.02 8.76 -5.41
N ILE A 238 -16.51 8.67 -4.17
CA ILE A 238 -15.82 7.95 -3.09
C ILE A 238 -15.81 6.46 -3.42
N PHE A 239 -14.68 5.78 -3.25
CA PHE A 239 -14.51 4.39 -3.69
C PHE A 239 -13.57 3.58 -2.78
N PRO A 240 -13.75 2.25 -2.72
CA PRO A 240 -12.84 1.37 -2.00
C PRO A 240 -11.70 0.85 -2.91
N PHE A 241 -10.54 0.54 -2.33
CA PHE A 241 -9.45 -0.17 -2.98
C PHE A 241 -8.72 -1.09 -1.98
N TYR A 242 -8.04 -2.14 -2.43
CA TYR A 242 -7.17 -2.93 -1.54
C TYR A 242 -5.76 -2.35 -1.56
N GLU A 243 -5.11 -2.22 -0.41
CA GLU A 243 -3.72 -1.76 -0.38
C GLU A 243 -2.74 -2.94 -0.43
N ILE A 244 -1.78 -2.88 -1.35
CA ILE A 244 -0.59 -3.74 -1.34
C ILE A 244 0.63 -2.87 -1.02
N ARG A 245 1.36 -3.17 0.05
CA ARG A 245 2.55 -2.40 0.48
C ARG A 245 3.81 -3.17 0.16
N ALA A 246 4.69 -2.54 -0.63
CA ALA A 246 6.02 -3.07 -0.89
C ALA A 246 7.03 -1.93 -0.95
N ALA A 247 8.18 -2.13 -0.31
CA ALA A 247 9.28 -1.17 -0.31
C ALA A 247 10.31 -1.53 -1.38
N ALA A 248 10.61 -0.60 -2.28
CA ALA A 248 11.67 -0.77 -3.26
C ALA A 248 13.06 -0.67 -2.58
N PRO A 249 14.14 -1.14 -3.22
CA PRO A 249 15.49 -0.86 -2.75
C PRO A 249 15.73 0.66 -2.72
N GLU A 250 16.19 1.17 -1.58
CA GLU A 250 16.54 2.59 -1.44
C GLU A 250 17.98 2.80 -1.89
N LEU A 251 18.19 3.55 -2.97
CA LEU A 251 19.51 3.81 -3.54
C LEU A 251 20.01 5.25 -3.28
N VAL A 252 19.24 6.05 -2.54
CA VAL A 252 19.61 7.41 -2.16
C VAL A 252 20.91 7.42 -1.38
N GLY A 253 21.83 8.31 -1.75
CA GLY A 253 23.11 8.48 -1.06
C GLY A 253 24.08 7.31 -1.22
N LYS A 254 23.78 6.33 -2.09
CA LYS A 254 24.68 5.20 -2.37
C LYS A 254 25.44 5.46 -3.67
N GLU A 255 26.70 5.04 -3.71
CA GLU A 255 27.46 4.98 -4.95
C GLU A 255 26.97 3.77 -5.76
N ILE A 256 26.37 4.04 -6.92
CA ILE A 256 25.77 3.03 -7.78
C ILE A 256 26.65 2.88 -9.02
N ASP A 257 27.45 1.82 -9.06
CA ASP A 257 28.17 1.44 -10.27
C ASP A 257 27.37 0.38 -11.03
N LEU A 258 26.68 0.80 -12.09
CA LEU A 258 25.94 -0.11 -12.99
C LEU A 258 26.86 -0.92 -13.91
N GLY A 259 28.13 -0.54 -14.04
CA GLY A 259 29.15 -1.33 -14.75
C GLY A 259 29.65 -2.53 -13.94
N ASN A 260 29.58 -2.45 -12.61
CA ASN A 260 29.90 -3.55 -11.71
C ASN A 260 28.87 -4.68 -11.82
N GLN A 261 29.28 -5.81 -12.40
CA GLN A 261 28.42 -6.97 -12.64
C GLN A 261 27.90 -7.64 -11.35
N ASP A 262 28.69 -7.63 -10.27
CA ASP A 262 28.26 -8.21 -8.99
C ASP A 262 27.17 -7.35 -8.33
N PHE A 263 27.37 -6.02 -8.32
CA PHE A 263 26.35 -5.10 -7.84
C PHE A 263 25.06 -5.21 -8.67
N LEU A 264 25.17 -5.14 -10.00
CA LEU A 264 24.03 -5.23 -10.90
C LEU A 264 23.28 -6.57 -10.73
N GLY A 265 24.01 -7.68 -10.58
CA GLY A 265 23.42 -8.99 -10.31
C GLY A 265 22.64 -9.04 -9.00
N LYS A 266 23.21 -8.51 -7.90
CA LYS A 266 22.54 -8.43 -6.59
C LYS A 266 21.32 -7.52 -6.63
N TYR A 267 21.44 -6.35 -7.24
CA TYR A 267 20.37 -5.37 -7.37
C TYR A 267 19.19 -5.90 -8.18
N THR A 268 19.45 -6.46 -9.36
CA THR A 268 18.40 -7.04 -10.20
C THR A 268 17.76 -8.28 -9.57
N SER A 269 18.53 -9.10 -8.85
CA SER A 269 18.00 -10.24 -8.09
C SER A 269 17.08 -9.80 -6.93
N ASP A 270 17.45 -8.75 -6.19
CA ASP A 270 16.59 -8.19 -5.14
C ASP A 270 15.29 -7.63 -5.72
N LEU A 271 15.38 -6.82 -6.79
CA LEU A 271 14.18 -6.33 -7.50
C LEU A 271 13.29 -7.48 -7.99
N ARG A 272 13.88 -8.52 -8.59
CA ARG A 272 13.16 -9.71 -9.07
C ARG A 272 12.37 -10.37 -7.95
N ARG A 273 13.03 -10.60 -6.81
CA ARG A 273 12.40 -11.24 -5.65
C ARG A 273 11.21 -10.42 -5.17
N ARG A 274 11.37 -9.10 -5.05
CA ARG A 274 10.32 -8.23 -4.50
C ARG A 274 9.15 -8.06 -5.46
N ILE A 275 9.41 -7.86 -6.75
CA ILE A 275 8.36 -7.78 -7.78
C ILE A 275 7.64 -9.13 -7.90
N GLY A 276 8.37 -10.23 -7.91
CA GLY A 276 7.80 -11.57 -7.83
C GLY A 276 6.91 -11.74 -6.59
N ALA A 277 7.35 -11.25 -5.42
CA ALA A 277 6.57 -11.29 -4.19
C ALA A 277 5.27 -10.47 -4.27
N GLN A 278 5.27 -9.32 -4.93
CA GLN A 278 4.04 -8.55 -5.18
C GLN A 278 3.04 -9.38 -5.99
N LEU A 279 3.48 -9.95 -7.12
CA LEU A 279 2.62 -10.73 -8.01
C LEU A 279 2.15 -12.04 -7.38
N ASP A 280 3.04 -12.76 -6.69
CA ASP A 280 2.70 -14.01 -6.00
C ASP A 280 1.71 -13.76 -4.86
N THR A 281 1.81 -12.63 -4.15
CA THR A 281 0.84 -12.20 -3.14
C THR A 281 -0.54 -11.97 -3.76
N LEU A 282 -0.61 -11.27 -4.90
CA LEU A 282 -1.88 -11.06 -5.63
C LEU A 282 -2.52 -12.39 -6.05
N ILE A 283 -1.73 -13.32 -6.60
CA ILE A 283 -2.21 -14.65 -7.02
C ILE A 283 -2.72 -15.45 -5.82
N LEU A 284 -1.96 -15.46 -4.72
CA LEU A 284 -2.33 -16.15 -3.48
C LEU A 284 -3.67 -15.61 -2.93
N LYS A 285 -3.85 -14.28 -2.96
CA LYS A 285 -5.08 -13.58 -2.56
C LYS A 285 -6.19 -13.64 -3.62
N GLY A 286 -6.00 -14.35 -4.73
CA GLY A 286 -6.99 -14.54 -5.79
C GLY A 286 -7.32 -13.27 -6.57
N LYS A 287 -6.42 -12.30 -6.61
CA LYS A 287 -6.59 -11.05 -7.35
C LYS A 287 -6.09 -11.23 -8.78
N THR A 288 -7.00 -11.01 -9.72
CA THR A 288 -6.72 -11.07 -11.16
C THR A 288 -6.43 -9.69 -11.75
N ASP A 289 -6.74 -8.64 -11.01
CA ASP A 289 -6.62 -7.27 -11.46
C ASP A 289 -5.75 -6.49 -10.45
N ALA A 290 -4.94 -5.55 -10.90
CA ALA A 290 -4.07 -4.75 -10.03
C ALA A 290 -3.66 -3.40 -10.65
N ILE A 291 -3.38 -2.43 -9.78
CA ILE A 291 -2.80 -1.14 -10.11
C ILE A 291 -1.43 -1.07 -9.45
N LEU A 292 -0.39 -0.98 -10.26
CA LEU A 292 1.01 -0.92 -9.83
C LEU A 292 1.56 0.49 -10.09
N GLY A 293 2.80 0.63 -10.57
CA GLY A 293 3.35 1.92 -10.98
C GLY A 293 4.87 1.89 -11.12
N ALA A 294 5.48 3.07 -11.27
CA ALA A 294 6.93 3.27 -11.37
C ALA A 294 7.65 3.04 -10.02
N TRP A 295 7.57 1.82 -9.50
CA TRP A 295 7.93 1.47 -8.13
C TRP A 295 9.40 1.78 -7.80
N GLY A 296 9.61 2.71 -6.87
CA GLY A 296 10.93 3.13 -6.41
C GLY A 296 11.74 3.98 -7.39
N CYS A 297 11.18 4.38 -8.54
CA CYS A 297 11.91 5.11 -9.58
C CYS A 297 12.13 6.59 -9.21
N GLY A 298 11.27 7.17 -8.36
CA GLY A 298 11.38 8.54 -7.83
C GLY A 298 12.39 8.71 -6.70
N SER A 299 11.89 9.00 -5.49
CA SER A 299 12.72 9.31 -4.32
C SER A 299 13.77 8.24 -4.01
N PHE A 300 13.54 6.96 -4.35
CA PHE A 300 14.49 5.86 -4.09
C PHE A 300 15.53 5.63 -5.20
N LYS A 301 15.46 6.39 -6.29
CA LYS A 301 16.47 6.46 -7.36
C LYS A 301 16.74 5.13 -8.07
N ASN A 302 15.75 4.24 -8.11
CA ASN A 302 15.82 3.06 -8.97
C ASN A 302 15.78 3.46 -10.44
N LYS A 303 16.44 2.69 -11.30
CA LYS A 303 16.45 2.98 -12.75
C LYS A 303 15.17 2.47 -13.40
N PRO A 304 14.37 3.34 -14.06
CA PRO A 304 13.08 2.95 -14.62
C PRO A 304 13.20 1.82 -15.65
N ASP A 305 14.23 1.80 -16.50
CA ASP A 305 14.46 0.73 -17.47
C ASP A 305 14.64 -0.64 -16.81
N ILE A 306 15.41 -0.69 -15.72
CA ILE A 306 15.66 -1.93 -14.98
C ILE A 306 14.38 -2.39 -14.30
N VAL A 307 13.65 -1.49 -13.64
CA VAL A 307 12.40 -1.82 -12.93
C VAL A 307 11.32 -2.27 -13.93
N ALA A 308 11.09 -1.53 -15.00
CA ALA A 308 10.08 -1.83 -16.02
C ALA A 308 10.37 -3.16 -16.74
N ARG A 309 11.62 -3.41 -17.12
CA ARG A 309 12.04 -4.70 -17.70
C ARG A 309 11.79 -5.86 -16.75
N ILE A 310 12.10 -5.71 -15.46
CA ILE A 310 11.87 -6.77 -14.48
C ILE A 310 10.37 -7.01 -14.27
N TYR A 311 9.55 -5.95 -14.21
CA TYR A 311 8.09 -6.11 -14.18
C TYR A 311 7.60 -6.90 -15.39
N ARG A 312 8.06 -6.59 -16.61
CA ARG A 312 7.71 -7.33 -17.82
C ARG A 312 8.01 -8.81 -17.67
N GLU A 313 9.26 -9.14 -17.35
CA GLU A 313 9.73 -10.52 -17.20
C GLU A 313 8.94 -11.29 -16.13
N GLU A 314 8.62 -10.67 -15.00
CA GLU A 314 7.88 -11.32 -13.90
C GLU A 314 6.37 -11.43 -14.18
N ILE A 315 5.78 -10.47 -14.91
CA ILE A 315 4.39 -10.51 -15.37
C ILE A 315 4.23 -11.59 -16.45
N GLU A 316 5.12 -11.68 -17.43
CA GLU A 316 5.06 -12.68 -18.50
C GLU A 316 5.04 -14.11 -17.94
N LYS A 317 5.86 -14.40 -16.91
CA LYS A 317 5.86 -15.69 -16.19
C LYS A 317 4.51 -16.06 -15.57
N ARG A 318 3.68 -15.06 -15.27
CA ARG A 318 2.42 -15.18 -14.52
C ARG A 318 1.22 -14.68 -15.30
N ALA A 319 1.37 -14.37 -16.58
CA ALA A 319 0.38 -13.64 -17.37
C ALA A 319 -1.01 -14.30 -17.33
N LYS A 320 -1.06 -15.64 -17.33
CA LYS A 320 -2.30 -16.44 -17.25
C LYS A 320 -3.11 -16.23 -15.96
N HIS A 321 -2.54 -15.63 -14.92
CA HIS A 321 -3.17 -15.38 -13.61
C HIS A 321 -3.73 -13.98 -13.44
N PHE A 322 -3.43 -13.09 -14.38
CA PHE A 322 -3.94 -11.74 -14.38
C PHE A 322 -4.89 -11.54 -15.57
N GLN A 323 -5.89 -10.72 -15.36
CA GLN A 323 -6.80 -10.22 -16.39
C GLN A 323 -6.34 -8.80 -16.77
N HIS A 324 -6.25 -7.89 -15.80
CA HIS A 324 -5.90 -6.50 -16.06
C HIS A 324 -4.85 -5.95 -15.08
N ILE A 325 -3.72 -5.47 -15.57
CA ILE A 325 -2.73 -4.74 -14.75
C ILE A 325 -2.56 -3.33 -15.32
N VAL A 326 -2.69 -2.31 -14.47
CA VAL A 326 -2.51 -0.92 -14.88
C VAL A 326 -1.29 -0.32 -14.18
N PHE A 327 -0.46 0.39 -14.94
CA PHE A 327 0.64 1.21 -14.43
C PHE A 327 0.30 2.69 -14.64
N PRO A 328 -0.35 3.33 -13.66
CA PRO A 328 -0.52 4.78 -13.64
C PRO A 328 0.80 5.44 -13.24
N ILE A 329 1.31 6.30 -14.11
CA ILE A 329 2.60 6.96 -13.90
C ILE A 329 2.41 8.42 -14.29
N ILE A 330 2.70 9.32 -13.35
CA ILE A 330 2.91 10.73 -13.62
C ILE A 330 4.42 10.96 -13.64
N ASP A 331 4.90 11.61 -14.69
CA ASP A 331 6.29 12.03 -14.75
C ASP A 331 6.55 13.19 -13.78
N THR A 332 7.70 13.13 -13.13
CA THR A 332 8.17 14.26 -12.32
C THR A 332 9.10 15.11 -13.18
N GLN A 333 9.35 16.37 -12.79
CA GLN A 333 10.23 17.28 -13.52
C GLN A 333 11.66 16.73 -13.75
N GLN A 334 12.06 15.69 -13.00
CA GLN A 334 13.40 15.11 -13.05
C GLN A 334 13.47 13.77 -13.78
N GLU A 335 12.33 13.10 -13.99
CA GLU A 335 12.29 11.69 -14.39
C GLU A 335 11.13 11.41 -15.34
N ALA A 336 11.48 10.98 -16.55
CA ALA A 336 10.54 10.52 -17.58
C ALA A 336 10.28 9.01 -17.41
N ASN A 337 9.52 8.64 -16.39
CA ASN A 337 9.21 7.25 -16.05
C ASN A 337 8.12 6.66 -16.97
N TYR A 338 7.10 7.45 -17.32
CA TYR A 338 5.98 7.07 -18.17
C TYR A 338 6.43 6.51 -19.53
N PRO A 339 7.26 7.21 -20.35
CA PRO A 339 7.63 6.69 -21.66
C PRO A 339 8.40 5.37 -21.56
N VAL A 340 9.29 5.22 -20.58
CA VAL A 340 10.05 3.98 -20.35
C VAL A 340 9.11 2.83 -20.02
N PHE A 341 8.24 3.00 -19.02
CA PHE A 341 7.30 1.94 -18.64
C PHE A 341 6.34 1.61 -19.78
N LYS A 342 5.89 2.63 -20.55
CA LYS A 342 5.02 2.43 -21.71
C LYS A 342 5.69 1.55 -22.76
N GLU A 343 6.96 1.80 -23.08
CA GLU A 343 7.73 0.99 -24.03
C GLU A 343 7.84 -0.48 -23.57
N TYR A 344 8.15 -0.72 -22.30
CA TYR A 344 8.37 -2.08 -21.81
C TYR A 344 7.08 -2.88 -21.59
N LEU A 345 6.00 -2.23 -21.14
CA LEU A 345 4.85 -2.91 -20.54
C LEU A 345 3.52 -2.73 -21.27
N ASP A 346 3.32 -1.63 -22.00
CA ASP A 346 2.00 -1.31 -22.55
C ASP A 346 1.58 -2.36 -23.60
N GLY A 347 0.37 -2.88 -23.48
CA GLY A 347 -0.18 -3.89 -24.38
C GLY A 347 0.32 -5.33 -24.17
N LEU A 348 1.14 -5.61 -23.14
CA LEU A 348 1.49 -6.99 -22.79
C LEU A 348 0.22 -7.81 -22.57
N LYS A 349 0.12 -8.97 -23.24
CA LYS A 349 -1.07 -9.82 -23.18
C LYS A 349 -1.16 -10.56 -21.84
N LEU A 350 -2.34 -10.55 -21.24
CA LEU A 350 -2.66 -11.25 -20.00
C LEU A 350 -3.70 -12.37 -20.27
N GLY A 351 -4.02 -13.15 -19.23
CA GLY A 351 -4.92 -14.29 -19.32
C GLY A 351 -6.40 -13.92 -19.38
N ASN A 352 -7.19 -14.76 -20.05
CA ASN A 352 -8.65 -14.70 -19.97
C ASN A 352 -9.17 -15.41 -18.72
N LEU A 353 -9.44 -14.65 -17.66
CA LEU A 353 -9.97 -15.16 -16.40
C LEU A 353 -11.42 -14.75 -16.12
N ALA A 354 -12.04 -13.99 -17.03
CA ALA A 354 -13.45 -13.65 -16.96
C ALA A 354 -14.29 -14.94 -17.14
N GLY A 355 -14.79 -15.49 -16.03
CA GLY A 355 -15.68 -16.67 -16.02
C GLY A 355 -15.12 -17.94 -15.39
N LYS A 356 -13.85 -17.99 -14.95
CA LYS A 356 -13.26 -19.20 -14.30
C LYS A 356 -13.24 -19.17 -12.77
N LEU A 357 -13.93 -18.21 -12.14
CA LEU A 357 -14.05 -18.11 -10.68
C LEU A 357 -15.07 -19.13 -10.12
N SER A 358 -14.91 -20.41 -10.46
CA SER A 358 -15.45 -21.54 -9.68
C SER A 358 -14.30 -22.27 -8.99
N PHE A 359 -13.39 -21.53 -8.36
CA PHE A 359 -12.40 -22.16 -7.50
C PHE A 359 -13.04 -22.41 -6.14
N ASN A 360 -13.17 -23.70 -5.82
CA ASN A 360 -13.71 -24.25 -4.59
C ASN A 360 -13.20 -23.44 -3.37
N THR A 361 -14.09 -22.69 -2.73
CA THR A 361 -13.82 -21.63 -1.74
C THR A 361 -13.34 -22.14 -0.37
N LYS A 362 -12.83 -23.38 -0.28
CA LYS A 362 -12.01 -23.79 0.87
C LYS A 362 -10.59 -23.31 0.65
N VAL A 363 -10.40 -22.00 0.71
CA VAL A 363 -9.11 -21.40 1.03
C VAL A 363 -9.04 -21.40 2.56
N PRO A 364 -8.00 -21.96 3.20
CA PRO A 364 -7.77 -21.69 4.61
C PRO A 364 -7.64 -20.18 4.74
N THR A 365 -8.62 -19.53 5.36
CA THR A 365 -8.50 -18.14 5.83
C THR A 365 -7.43 -18.15 6.91
N LEU A 366 -6.16 -18.09 6.50
CA LEU A 366 -5.09 -17.66 7.37
C LEU A 366 -5.43 -16.21 7.71
N ALA A 367 -5.78 -15.96 8.97
CA ALA A 367 -6.02 -14.61 9.45
C ALA A 367 -4.81 -13.76 9.08
N ASN A 368 -5.03 -12.63 8.40
CA ASN A 368 -3.99 -11.64 8.27
C ASN A 368 -3.71 -11.10 9.67
N THR A 369 -2.65 -11.57 10.31
CA THR A 369 -2.22 -11.11 11.65
C THR A 369 -2.00 -9.59 11.64
N TYR A 370 -1.58 -9.04 10.51
CA TYR A 370 -1.39 -7.61 10.30
C TYR A 370 -2.68 -6.82 9.97
N SER A 371 -3.85 -7.46 10.04
CA SER A 371 -5.14 -6.76 9.89
C SER A 371 -5.39 -5.89 11.12
N MET A 372 -5.93 -4.68 10.91
CA MET A 372 -6.40 -3.79 11.99
C MET A 372 -7.41 -4.46 12.94
N TYR A 373 -8.00 -5.59 12.52
CA TYR A 373 -9.04 -6.32 13.24
C TYR A 373 -8.63 -7.77 13.54
N ALA A 374 -7.35 -8.12 13.42
CA ALA A 374 -6.87 -9.44 13.81
C ALA A 374 -7.18 -9.65 15.31
N PRO A 375 -7.85 -10.76 15.71
CA PRO A 375 -8.06 -11.03 17.13
C PRO A 375 -6.69 -11.16 17.80
N GLY A 376 -6.37 -10.23 18.71
CA GLY A 376 -5.10 -10.23 19.41
C GLY A 376 -4.83 -11.60 20.03
N HIS A 377 -3.67 -12.19 19.71
CA HIS A 377 -3.18 -13.34 20.44
C HIS A 377 -3.03 -12.94 21.91
N LYS A 378 -3.97 -13.35 22.76
CA LYS A 378 -3.77 -13.33 24.21
C LYS A 378 -2.51 -14.15 24.50
N LYS A 379 -1.41 -13.48 24.83
CA LYS A 379 -0.28 -14.13 25.48
C LYS A 379 -0.84 -14.83 26.71
N SER A 380 -0.65 -16.14 26.83
CA SER A 380 -0.94 -16.85 28.06
C SER A 380 0.02 -16.31 29.12
N GLU A 381 -0.49 -15.49 30.04
CA GLU A 381 0.20 -15.22 31.30
C GLU A 381 0.23 -16.53 32.09
N THR A 382 1.37 -17.22 32.04
CA THR A 382 1.70 -18.24 33.01
C THR A 382 1.94 -17.55 34.35
N THR A 383 0.91 -17.53 35.20
CA THR A 383 1.07 -17.23 36.61
C THR A 383 1.88 -18.35 37.27
N ALA A 384 3.16 -18.11 37.51
CA ALA A 384 3.95 -18.90 38.45
C ALA A 384 3.38 -18.63 39.86
N LYS A 385 2.74 -19.64 40.45
CA LYS A 385 2.47 -19.67 41.89
C LYS A 385 3.67 -20.31 42.58
N ASP A 386 4.57 -19.48 43.08
CA ASP A 386 5.49 -19.89 44.14
C ASP A 386 4.71 -20.02 45.45
N ALA A 387 4.68 -21.23 46.00
CA ALA A 387 4.28 -21.49 47.38
C ALA A 387 5.54 -21.85 48.18
N PRO A 388 5.80 -21.22 49.33
CA PRO A 388 6.95 -21.58 50.14
C PRO A 388 6.67 -22.87 50.92
N LYS A 389 7.52 -23.88 50.75
CA LYS A 389 7.57 -25.05 51.64
C LYS A 389 8.59 -24.76 52.75
N ASN A 390 8.09 -24.67 53.98
CA ASN A 390 8.92 -24.72 55.19
C ASN A 390 9.63 -26.08 55.33
N PRO A 391 10.83 -26.10 55.94
CA PRO A 391 11.52 -27.35 56.24
C PRO A 391 11.11 -27.85 57.63
N SER A 392 10.83 -29.14 57.74
CA SER A 392 10.84 -29.85 59.02
C SER A 392 11.62 -31.16 58.84
N CYS A 393 12.75 -31.22 59.56
CA CYS A 393 13.37 -32.39 60.19
C CYS A 393 12.48 -33.65 60.29
N SER A 394 12.97 -34.89 60.31
CA SER A 394 14.31 -35.49 60.34
C SER A 394 14.09 -37.01 60.56
N LEU A 395 15.18 -37.79 60.36
CA LEU A 395 15.51 -39.07 60.99
C LEU A 395 15.30 -40.38 60.19
N PHE A 396 16.46 -41.05 60.04
CA PHE A 396 16.79 -42.46 59.81
C PHE A 396 16.44 -43.13 58.49
#